data_AF-A0A0S4ITQ8-F1
#
_entry.id   AF-A0A0S4ITQ8-F1
#
_cell.length_a   1.000
_cell.length_b   1.000
_cell.length_c   1.000
_cell.angle_alpha   90.00
_cell.angle_beta   90.00
_cell.angle_gamma   90.00
#
_symmetry.space_group_name_H-M   'P 1'
#
loop_
_entity.id
_entity.type
_entity.pdbx_description
1 polymer ?
#
loop_
_entity_poly.entity_id
_entity_poly.type
_entity_poly.pdbx_seq_one_letter_code
_entity_poly.pdbx_strand_id
1 'polypeptide(L)'
;MLSVSESSASLRLPAARSRLPHAHPLSLPKVATLRRLRRLDLIKCDEITDVGVESAATIMVLQWLNLSGCYKITATSLLSIVALQQLRCLDLSGCSNIMDAGLVSIATLQQLHTLNLCGCRNITDVALGSIGVLQHIKILDLSGCDSITDAGVFSVTKLQQLEHLNIIACWRMTSVGLTRIATMLGQLKRLDLSGCNNVADVGLESVGALQQLQHLNLTACSKITDVGLSSIAAAFQLQSLKLASCCKITDVGLASVAALHQLQHLNLVNCSKITDSGLASIAALDQLNHLHLASCHDITDVGIANVATLHQLQYLNLSHCTKISDVGLASVAALHQLQHLHLYHCKNITDAGLKTLVRVLQHLRCLNLGGCNNITDMGLASAATLLLLQHLDIKACSVTDAGLASIAVLKELQHLDISACDNITDVGLASVAALRKLQMLDISCCTKITDASLAVVAELQHLRIIGLAECWSITDEGRASLGPHVLVWD
;
A
#
# COMPACT_ATOMS: atom_id res chain seq x y z
N MET A 1 -11.51 -5.97 31.99
CA MET A 1 -10.87 -7.26 32.31
C MET A 1 -10.69 -8.03 31.01
N LEU A 2 -9.46 -8.18 30.52
CA LEU A 2 -9.18 -9.13 29.44
C LEU A 2 -8.99 -10.50 30.11
N SER A 3 -9.94 -11.41 29.93
CA SER A 3 -9.75 -12.84 30.23
C SER A 3 -8.85 -13.44 29.16
N VAL A 4 -7.55 -13.14 29.25
CA VAL A 4 -6.54 -13.83 28.44
C VAL A 4 -6.46 -15.25 28.98
N SER A 5 -6.98 -16.21 28.23
CA SER A 5 -6.77 -17.61 28.56
C SER A 5 -5.26 -17.90 28.56
N GLU A 6 -4.74 -18.61 29.58
CA GLU A 6 -3.35 -19.07 29.64
C GLU A 6 -2.95 -19.98 28.45
N SER A 7 -3.93 -20.34 27.61
CA SER A 7 -3.74 -21.17 26.41
C SER A 7 -3.27 -20.40 25.17
N SER A 8 -3.36 -19.07 25.15
CA SER A 8 -3.02 -18.30 23.95
C SER A 8 -1.49 -18.12 23.77
N ALA A 9 -0.95 -18.60 22.66
CA ALA A 9 0.45 -18.39 22.28
C ALA A 9 0.75 -16.95 21.79
N SER A 10 -0.28 -16.12 21.63
CA SER A 10 -0.19 -14.74 21.14
C SER A 10 -1.06 -13.80 21.97
N LEU A 11 -0.55 -12.60 22.26
CA LEU A 11 -1.25 -11.54 22.96
C LEU A 11 -1.03 -10.22 22.24
N ARG A 12 -2.12 -9.48 22.00
CA ARG A 12 -2.09 -8.11 21.52
C ARG A 12 -2.75 -7.21 22.56
N LEU A 13 -2.03 -6.19 23.02
CA LEU A 13 -2.62 -5.16 23.86
C LEU A 13 -3.19 -4.06 22.95
N PRO A 14 -4.41 -3.58 23.21
CA PRO A 14 -4.99 -2.51 22.41
C PRO A 14 -4.19 -1.21 22.59
N ALA A 15 -4.00 -0.46 21.50
CA ALA A 15 -3.54 0.92 21.59
C ALA A 15 -4.49 1.68 22.51
N ALA A 16 -3.95 2.45 23.46
CA ALA A 16 -4.74 3.19 24.44
C ALA A 16 -5.49 4.35 23.76
N ARG A 17 -6.59 4.05 23.04
CA ARG A 17 -7.42 5.05 22.34
C ARG A 17 -8.45 5.73 23.24
N SER A 18 -8.55 5.40 24.53
CA SER A 18 -9.47 6.09 25.43
C SER A 18 -8.74 7.10 26.30
N ARG A 19 -9.00 8.40 26.05
CA ARG A 19 -8.86 9.49 27.04
C ARG A 19 -9.84 9.24 28.20
N LEU A 20 -9.62 8.20 28.99
CA LEU A 20 -10.28 8.02 30.28
C LEU A 20 -9.25 8.29 31.37
N PRO A 21 -9.44 9.30 32.24
CA PRO A 21 -8.43 9.74 33.22
C PRO A 21 -8.04 8.71 34.30
N HIS A 22 -8.58 7.48 34.26
CA HIS A 22 -8.44 6.48 35.33
C HIS A 22 -8.19 5.05 34.85
N ALA A 23 -7.83 4.84 33.57
CA ALA A 23 -7.35 3.53 33.12
C ALA A 23 -5.91 3.32 33.64
N HIS A 24 -5.78 2.70 34.81
CA HIS A 24 -4.52 2.27 35.42
C HIS A 24 -3.57 1.62 34.38
N PRO A 25 -2.23 1.79 34.53
CA PRO A 25 -1.26 1.18 33.64
C PRO A 25 -1.58 -0.31 33.52
N LEU A 26 -1.85 -0.77 32.30
CA LEU A 26 -1.97 -2.19 31.98
C LEU A 26 -0.80 -2.89 32.67
N SER A 27 -1.07 -3.65 33.72
CA SER A 27 -0.02 -4.20 34.55
C SER A 27 0.67 -5.30 33.76
N LEU A 28 1.70 -4.95 32.99
CA LEU A 28 2.68 -5.86 32.40
C LEU A 28 3.19 -6.92 33.39
N PRO A 29 3.24 -6.68 34.73
CA PRO A 29 3.44 -7.74 35.72
C PRO A 29 2.48 -8.96 35.61
N LYS A 30 1.24 -8.77 35.17
CA LYS A 30 0.29 -9.88 34.91
C LYS A 30 0.52 -10.57 33.57
N VAL A 31 1.12 -9.88 32.60
CA VAL A 31 1.51 -10.48 31.31
C VAL A 31 2.79 -11.30 31.48
N ALA A 32 3.71 -10.86 32.35
CA ALA A 32 4.93 -11.55 32.74
C ALA A 32 4.70 -12.97 33.28
N THR A 33 3.52 -13.27 33.84
CA THR A 33 3.20 -14.62 34.35
C THR A 33 2.85 -15.61 33.24
N LEU A 34 2.64 -15.16 32.00
CA LEU A 34 2.22 -16.01 30.87
C LEU A 34 3.41 -16.76 30.24
N ARG A 35 3.85 -17.84 30.90
CA ARG A 35 5.04 -18.63 30.51
C ARG A 35 4.97 -19.35 29.16
N ARG A 36 3.83 -19.34 28.47
CA ARG A 36 3.64 -19.95 27.14
C ARG A 36 3.54 -18.92 26.01
N LEU A 37 3.56 -17.63 26.34
CA LEU A 37 3.37 -16.56 25.38
C LEU A 37 4.58 -16.47 24.44
N ARG A 38 4.38 -16.66 23.14
CA ARG A 38 5.44 -16.59 22.13
C ARG A 38 5.40 -15.30 21.31
N ARG A 39 4.25 -14.62 21.28
CA ARG A 39 4.03 -13.40 20.52
C ARG A 39 3.40 -12.33 21.40
N LEU A 40 4.05 -11.17 21.50
CA LEU A 40 3.56 -10.01 22.24
C LEU A 40 3.52 -8.78 21.33
N ASP A 41 2.33 -8.25 21.09
CA ASP A 41 2.08 -7.05 20.29
C ASP A 41 1.66 -5.87 21.17
N LEU A 42 2.51 -4.85 21.20
CA LEU A 42 2.38 -3.63 22.01
C LEU A 42 2.38 -2.38 21.10
N ILE A 43 1.94 -2.52 19.85
CA ILE A 43 1.91 -1.43 18.87
C ILE A 43 1.16 -0.19 19.40
N LYS A 44 1.81 0.97 19.30
CA LYS A 44 1.31 2.28 19.73
C LYS A 44 0.76 2.24 21.16
N CYS A 45 1.43 1.50 22.05
CA CYS A 45 1.18 1.54 23.47
C CYS A 45 1.90 2.75 24.08
N ASP A 46 1.32 3.93 23.90
CA ASP A 46 1.87 5.25 24.27
C ASP A 46 2.35 5.35 25.74
N GLU A 47 1.76 4.57 26.65
CA GLU A 47 2.12 4.54 28.07
C GLU A 47 3.22 3.55 28.43
N ILE A 48 3.71 2.73 27.49
CA ILE A 48 4.78 1.78 27.80
C ILE A 48 6.14 2.49 27.89
N THR A 49 6.77 2.35 29.06
CA THR A 49 8.13 2.85 29.33
C THR A 49 9.11 1.69 29.39
N ASP A 50 10.40 1.98 29.62
CA ASP A 50 11.45 0.97 29.75
C ASP A 50 11.13 -0.11 30.81
N VAL A 51 10.51 0.27 31.93
CA VAL A 51 10.08 -0.66 32.99
C VAL A 51 9.02 -1.66 32.50
N GLY A 52 8.15 -1.20 31.60
CA GLY A 52 7.15 -2.06 30.98
C GLY A 52 7.79 -3.11 30.08
N VAL A 53 8.78 -2.70 29.29
CA VAL A 53 9.55 -3.62 28.44
C VAL A 53 10.37 -4.59 29.28
N GLU A 54 10.99 -4.13 30.38
CA GLU A 54 11.69 -4.99 31.33
C GLU A 54 10.78 -6.08 31.90
N SER A 55 9.55 -5.71 32.28
CA SER A 55 8.55 -6.68 32.74
C SER A 55 8.21 -7.71 31.65
N ALA A 56 8.07 -7.28 30.39
CA ALA A 56 7.83 -8.18 29.26
C ALA A 56 9.04 -9.09 28.96
N ALA A 57 10.27 -8.60 29.18
CA ALA A 57 11.50 -9.35 28.96
C ALA A 57 11.67 -10.55 29.91
N THR A 58 10.87 -10.65 30.97
CA THR A 58 10.81 -11.85 31.83
C THR A 58 10.21 -13.07 31.12
N ILE A 59 9.50 -12.88 30.02
CA ILE A 59 8.87 -13.94 29.23
C ILE A 59 9.90 -14.49 28.22
N MET A 60 10.91 -15.22 28.72
CA MET A 60 12.08 -15.67 27.95
C MET A 60 11.78 -16.59 26.75
N VAL A 61 10.54 -17.09 26.64
CA VAL A 61 10.06 -17.91 25.51
C VAL A 61 9.50 -17.09 24.35
N LEU A 62 9.49 -15.76 24.46
CA LEU A 62 9.02 -14.87 23.39
C LEU A 62 9.87 -15.05 22.13
N GLN A 63 9.18 -15.20 21.01
CA GLN A 63 9.75 -15.33 19.67
C GLN A 63 9.43 -14.10 18.81
N TRP A 64 8.40 -13.34 19.17
CA TRP A 64 7.98 -12.15 18.44
C TRP A 64 7.58 -11.06 19.42
N LEU A 65 8.20 -9.89 19.27
CA LEU A 65 7.93 -8.70 20.08
C LEU A 65 7.76 -7.49 19.16
N ASN A 66 6.62 -6.82 19.25
CA ASN A 66 6.35 -5.58 18.53
C ASN A 66 6.13 -4.44 19.51
N LEU A 67 7.02 -3.45 19.43
CA LEU A 67 7.01 -2.21 20.18
C LEU A 67 6.81 -1.00 19.25
N SER A 68 6.34 -1.22 18.02
CA SER A 68 6.16 -0.19 17.01
C SER A 68 5.35 1.00 17.55
N GLY A 69 5.85 2.22 17.37
CA GLY A 69 5.20 3.46 17.79
C GLY A 69 5.23 3.71 19.30
N CYS A 70 5.91 2.89 20.10
CA CYS A 70 6.11 3.15 21.52
C CYS A 70 7.20 4.21 21.70
N TYR A 71 6.83 5.48 21.81
CA TYR A 71 7.79 6.59 21.82
C TYR A 71 8.47 6.82 23.17
N LYS A 72 7.94 6.30 24.29
CA LYS A 72 8.55 6.47 25.63
C LYS A 72 9.67 5.46 25.93
N ILE A 73 9.93 4.48 25.05
CA ILE A 73 11.01 3.51 25.23
C ILE A 73 12.34 4.08 24.73
N THR A 74 13.42 3.71 25.41
CA THR A 74 14.78 4.19 25.13
C THR A 74 15.74 3.01 24.93
N ALA A 75 17.04 3.29 24.83
CA ALA A 75 18.07 2.25 24.83
C ALA A 75 18.00 1.33 26.06
N THR A 76 17.45 1.80 27.19
CA THR A 76 17.29 1.00 28.41
C THR A 76 16.37 -0.19 28.19
N SER A 77 15.27 -0.03 27.44
CA SER A 77 14.42 -1.16 27.03
C SER A 77 15.18 -2.27 26.32
N LEU A 78 16.12 -1.89 25.45
CA LEU A 78 16.90 -2.85 24.65
C LEU A 78 17.88 -3.63 25.51
N LEU A 79 18.38 -3.06 26.62
CA LEU A 79 19.18 -3.77 27.61
C LEU A 79 18.37 -4.90 28.28
N SER A 80 17.07 -4.70 28.51
CA SER A 80 16.23 -5.77 29.07
C SER A 80 15.89 -6.83 28.02
N ILE A 81 15.66 -6.44 26.77
CA ILE A 81 15.28 -7.34 25.67
C ILE A 81 16.37 -8.40 25.39
N VAL A 82 17.64 -8.16 25.78
CA VAL A 82 18.71 -9.17 25.66
C VAL A 82 18.40 -10.47 26.40
N ALA A 83 17.48 -10.48 27.38
CA ALA A 83 17.04 -11.70 28.05
C ALA A 83 16.23 -12.64 27.11
N LEU A 84 15.66 -12.11 26.03
CA LEU A 84 14.79 -12.84 25.10
C LEU A 84 15.58 -13.60 24.03
N GLN A 85 16.41 -14.55 24.44
CA GLN A 85 17.32 -15.28 23.54
C GLN A 85 16.63 -16.16 22.47
N GLN A 86 15.31 -16.38 22.58
CA GLN A 86 14.51 -17.07 21.57
C GLN A 86 13.85 -16.12 20.56
N LEU A 87 14.09 -14.82 20.68
CA LEU A 87 13.44 -13.82 19.85
C LEU A 87 13.87 -13.96 18.39
N ARG A 88 12.89 -14.09 17.49
CA ARG A 88 13.06 -14.21 16.04
C ARG A 88 12.64 -12.96 15.30
N CYS A 89 11.71 -12.20 15.86
CA CYS A 89 11.24 -10.95 15.27
C CYS A 89 11.18 -9.87 16.34
N LEU A 90 11.80 -8.74 16.05
CA LEU A 90 11.76 -7.54 16.87
C LEU A 90 11.36 -6.35 15.99
N ASP A 91 10.22 -5.75 16.31
CA ASP A 91 9.75 -4.52 15.65
C ASP A 91 9.86 -3.34 16.60
N LEU A 92 10.70 -2.37 16.22
CA LEU A 92 10.98 -1.13 16.94
C LEU A 92 10.58 0.09 16.09
N SER A 93 9.81 -0.11 15.02
CA SER A 93 9.49 0.95 14.07
C SER A 93 8.81 2.15 14.75
N GLY A 94 9.23 3.36 14.43
CA GLY A 94 8.69 4.59 15.01
C GLY A 94 9.08 4.83 16.48
N CYS A 95 9.95 4.00 17.08
CA CYS A 95 10.54 4.26 18.39
C CYS A 95 11.68 5.29 18.24
N SER A 96 11.31 6.57 18.19
CA SER A 96 12.23 7.68 17.89
C SER A 96 13.34 7.89 18.94
N ASN A 97 13.14 7.42 20.18
CA ASN A 97 14.10 7.59 21.28
C ASN A 97 15.14 6.46 21.37
N ILE A 98 15.12 5.50 20.46
CA ILE A 98 16.16 4.48 20.35
C ILE A 98 17.39 5.07 19.67
N MET A 99 18.55 4.83 20.28
CA MET A 99 19.87 5.29 19.83
C MET A 99 20.81 4.10 19.64
N ASP A 100 21.97 4.34 19.03
CA ASP A 100 22.98 3.32 18.70
C ASP A 100 23.34 2.41 19.88
N ALA A 101 23.53 2.99 21.07
CA ALA A 101 23.92 2.25 22.28
C ALA A 101 22.94 1.12 22.63
N GLY A 102 21.64 1.29 22.37
CA GLY A 102 20.65 0.24 22.61
C GLY A 102 20.74 -0.90 21.60
N LEU A 103 21.12 -0.61 20.35
CA LEU A 103 21.30 -1.66 19.33
C LEU A 103 22.55 -2.50 19.56
N VAL A 104 23.58 -1.95 20.21
CA VAL A 104 24.73 -2.74 20.66
C VAL A 104 24.28 -3.91 21.54
N SER A 105 23.29 -3.69 22.42
CA SER A 105 22.79 -4.72 23.34
C SER A 105 22.08 -5.87 22.62
N ILE A 106 21.28 -5.57 21.59
CA ILE A 106 20.54 -6.62 20.86
C ILE A 106 21.42 -7.46 19.94
N ALA A 107 22.69 -7.10 19.74
CA ALA A 107 23.65 -7.90 18.99
C ALA A 107 23.85 -9.32 19.58
N THR A 108 23.43 -9.53 20.83
CA THR A 108 23.42 -10.85 21.49
C THR A 108 22.28 -11.76 21.04
N LEU A 109 21.24 -11.23 20.38
CA LEU A 109 20.03 -11.97 20.00
C LEU A 109 20.22 -12.74 18.69
N GLN A 110 21.06 -13.77 18.74
CA GLN A 110 21.51 -14.53 17.56
C GLN A 110 20.38 -15.29 16.82
N GLN A 111 19.20 -15.42 17.42
CA GLN A 111 18.05 -16.06 16.77
C GLN A 111 17.17 -15.08 15.96
N LEU A 112 17.53 -13.80 15.88
CA LEU A 112 16.76 -12.83 15.12
C LEU A 112 16.81 -13.10 13.61
N HIS A 113 15.62 -13.18 13.01
CA HIS A 113 15.39 -13.31 11.57
C HIS A 113 14.81 -12.03 10.98
N THR A 114 14.06 -11.26 11.77
CA THR A 114 13.41 -10.01 11.33
C THR A 114 13.73 -8.92 12.34
N LEU A 115 14.27 -7.81 11.84
CA LEU A 115 14.50 -6.60 12.61
C LEU A 115 13.92 -5.40 11.86
N ASN A 116 12.94 -4.75 12.45
CA ASN A 116 12.32 -3.54 11.89
C ASN A 116 12.73 -2.31 12.71
N LEU A 117 13.49 -1.41 12.07
CA LEU A 117 13.98 -0.14 12.64
C LEU A 117 13.40 1.07 11.90
N CYS A 118 12.35 0.86 11.09
CA CYS A 118 11.75 1.93 10.29
C CYS A 118 11.40 3.16 11.15
N GLY A 119 11.90 4.33 10.80
CA GLY A 119 11.62 5.60 11.48
C GLY A 119 12.40 5.81 12.77
N CYS A 120 13.37 4.96 13.11
CA CYS A 120 14.31 5.19 14.22
C CYS A 120 15.40 6.19 13.81
N ARG A 121 15.04 7.48 13.73
CA ARG A 121 15.88 8.56 13.17
C ARG A 121 17.22 8.80 13.88
N ASN A 122 17.35 8.37 15.13
CA ASN A 122 18.55 8.54 15.95
C ASN A 122 19.56 7.38 15.81
N ILE A 123 19.29 6.42 14.93
CA ILE A 123 20.21 5.34 14.58
C ILE A 123 21.17 5.81 13.49
N THR A 124 22.45 5.51 13.66
CA THR A 124 23.54 5.85 12.73
C THR A 124 24.29 4.59 12.25
N ASP A 125 25.34 4.80 11.45
CA ASP A 125 26.22 3.73 10.97
C ASP A 125 26.84 2.88 12.09
N VAL A 126 27.02 3.44 13.30
CA VAL A 126 27.58 2.74 14.47
C VAL A 126 26.67 1.60 14.92
N ALA A 127 25.36 1.83 14.95
CA ALA A 127 24.38 0.80 15.24
C ALA A 127 24.40 -0.33 14.21
N LEU A 128 24.50 0.01 12.93
CA LEU A 128 24.59 -0.98 11.86
C LEU A 128 25.85 -1.84 11.98
N GLY A 129 26.97 -1.23 12.39
CA GLY A 129 28.19 -1.94 12.74
C GLY A 129 27.97 -3.02 13.81
N SER A 130 27.11 -2.73 14.78
CA SER A 130 26.83 -3.60 15.93
C SER A 130 25.91 -4.76 15.57
N ILE A 131 24.88 -4.54 14.75
CA ILE A 131 23.95 -5.60 14.34
C ILE A 131 24.52 -6.50 13.22
N GLY A 132 25.65 -6.14 12.61
CA GLY A 132 26.31 -6.94 11.57
C GLY A 132 26.73 -8.35 12.02
N VAL A 133 26.70 -8.64 13.33
CA VAL A 133 26.94 -9.98 13.88
C VAL A 133 25.71 -10.89 13.87
N LEU A 134 24.51 -10.37 13.57
CA LEU A 134 23.25 -11.12 13.58
C LEU A 134 23.06 -11.95 12.30
N GLN A 135 23.82 -13.03 12.14
CA GLN A 135 23.97 -13.77 10.87
C GLN A 135 22.70 -14.48 10.37
N HIS A 136 21.65 -14.57 11.18
CA HIS A 136 20.37 -15.19 10.82
C HIS A 136 19.30 -14.21 10.34
N ILE A 137 19.62 -12.91 10.27
CA ILE A 137 18.71 -11.88 9.77
C ILE A 137 18.40 -12.14 8.30
N LYS A 138 17.10 -12.28 8.00
CA LYS A 138 16.53 -12.42 6.66
C LYS A 138 15.79 -11.18 6.20
N ILE A 139 15.23 -10.42 7.14
CA ILE A 139 14.45 -9.22 6.86
C ILE A 139 14.98 -8.08 7.73
N LEU A 140 15.42 -7.01 7.09
CA LEU A 140 15.88 -5.80 7.74
C LEU A 140 15.19 -4.58 7.13
N ASP A 141 14.54 -3.79 7.98
CA ASP A 141 13.92 -2.52 7.58
C ASP A 141 14.63 -1.35 8.28
N LEU A 142 15.22 -0.47 7.46
CA LEU A 142 15.95 0.73 7.85
C LEU A 142 15.27 2.00 7.30
N SER A 143 14.02 1.90 6.85
CA SER A 143 13.30 3.01 6.23
C SER A 143 13.28 4.26 7.11
N GLY A 144 13.59 5.43 6.57
CA GLY A 144 13.56 6.69 7.33
C GLY A 144 14.61 6.79 8.44
N CYS A 145 15.64 5.93 8.44
CA CYS A 145 16.83 6.11 9.25
C CYS A 145 17.79 7.08 8.53
N ASP A 146 17.54 8.37 8.75
CA ASP A 146 18.11 9.50 8.03
C ASP A 146 19.65 9.62 8.11
N SER A 147 20.25 9.07 9.16
CA SER A 147 21.68 9.21 9.44
C SER A 147 22.54 8.09 8.84
N ILE A 148 21.93 7.08 8.21
CA ILE A 148 22.65 5.95 7.61
C ILE A 148 23.31 6.36 6.28
N THR A 149 24.60 6.08 6.15
CA THR A 149 25.40 6.32 4.95
C THR A 149 25.89 5.01 4.33
N ASP A 150 26.69 5.10 3.27
CA ASP A 150 27.35 3.94 2.66
C ASP A 150 28.19 3.14 3.68
N ALA A 151 28.77 3.79 4.69
CA ALA A 151 29.56 3.12 5.72
C ALA A 151 28.72 2.18 6.61
N GLY A 152 27.51 2.61 6.98
CA GLY A 152 26.56 1.76 7.71
C GLY A 152 26.08 0.60 6.86
N VAL A 153 25.79 0.86 5.58
CA VAL A 153 25.40 -0.17 4.60
C VAL A 153 26.50 -1.23 4.43
N PHE A 154 27.77 -0.85 4.47
CA PHE A 154 28.88 -1.83 4.45
C PHE A 154 28.87 -2.77 5.66
N SER A 155 28.25 -2.38 6.77
CA SER A 155 28.05 -3.27 7.91
C SER A 155 26.86 -4.21 7.68
N VAL A 156 25.79 -3.72 7.05
CA VAL A 156 24.62 -4.54 6.65
C VAL A 156 25.02 -5.67 5.70
N THR A 157 26.03 -5.46 4.86
CA THR A 157 26.49 -6.51 3.94
C THR A 157 27.14 -7.71 4.63
N LYS A 158 27.39 -7.65 5.95
CA LYS A 158 27.78 -8.83 6.75
C LYS A 158 26.63 -9.80 6.97
N LEU A 159 25.39 -9.39 6.73
CA LEU A 159 24.18 -10.20 6.92
C LEU A 159 23.91 -11.07 5.68
N GLN A 160 24.71 -12.12 5.49
CA GLN A 160 24.74 -12.90 4.24
C GLN A 160 23.46 -13.71 3.95
N GLN A 161 22.58 -13.88 4.93
CA GLN A 161 21.26 -14.53 4.77
C GLN A 161 20.14 -13.55 4.48
N LEU A 162 20.45 -12.27 4.24
CA LEU A 162 19.44 -11.25 4.02
C LEU A 162 18.69 -11.49 2.71
N GLU A 163 17.38 -11.70 2.82
CA GLU A 163 16.47 -11.94 1.70
C GLU A 163 15.67 -10.66 1.37
N HIS A 164 15.41 -9.81 2.37
CA HIS A 164 14.60 -8.60 2.24
C HIS A 164 15.32 -7.42 2.91
N LEU A 165 15.57 -6.38 2.13
CA LEU A 165 16.19 -5.14 2.60
C LEU A 165 15.34 -3.95 2.20
N ASN A 166 14.90 -3.18 3.19
CA ASN A 166 14.18 -1.94 3.00
C ASN A 166 15.02 -0.76 3.49
N ILE A 167 15.36 0.16 2.59
CA ILE A 167 16.20 1.35 2.82
C ILE A 167 15.45 2.61 2.33
N ILE A 168 14.11 2.62 2.36
CA ILE A 168 13.30 3.75 1.90
C ILE A 168 13.75 5.05 2.59
N ALA A 169 13.90 6.10 1.79
CA ALA A 169 14.26 7.44 2.25
C ALA A 169 15.57 7.53 3.04
N CYS A 170 16.51 6.58 2.92
CA CYS A 170 17.89 6.78 3.39
C CYS A 170 18.65 7.69 2.41
N TRP A 171 18.42 8.99 2.54
CA TRP A 171 18.88 10.03 1.60
C TRP A 171 20.40 10.21 1.54
N ARG A 172 21.17 9.75 2.53
CA ARG A 172 22.63 9.85 2.55
C ARG A 172 23.35 8.68 1.87
N MET A 173 22.67 7.56 1.61
CA MET A 173 23.24 6.44 0.85
C MET A 173 23.39 6.83 -0.62
N THR A 174 24.50 6.42 -1.23
CA THR A 174 24.80 6.67 -2.65
C THR A 174 24.85 5.36 -3.44
N SER A 175 25.15 5.45 -4.73
CA SER A 175 25.40 4.26 -5.56
C SER A 175 26.52 3.37 -5.03
N VAL A 176 27.49 3.90 -4.28
CA VAL A 176 28.58 3.09 -3.69
C VAL A 176 28.05 2.07 -2.69
N GLY A 177 27.14 2.49 -1.80
CA GLY A 177 26.44 1.60 -0.87
C GLY A 177 25.61 0.56 -1.60
N LEU A 178 24.86 0.97 -2.62
CA LEU A 178 24.04 0.05 -3.42
C LEU A 178 24.87 -0.99 -4.18
N THR A 179 25.97 -0.59 -4.81
CA THR A 179 26.92 -1.52 -5.45
C THR A 179 27.43 -2.53 -4.45
N ARG A 180 27.76 -2.12 -3.21
CA ARG A 180 28.19 -3.05 -2.16
C ARG A 180 27.08 -4.01 -1.75
N ILE A 181 25.84 -3.54 -1.57
CA ILE A 181 24.67 -4.40 -1.30
C ILE A 181 24.55 -5.46 -2.39
N ALA A 182 24.49 -5.03 -3.65
CA ALA A 182 24.22 -5.92 -4.77
C ALA A 182 25.34 -6.95 -5.01
N THR A 183 26.59 -6.58 -4.74
CA THR A 183 27.74 -7.49 -4.88
C THR A 183 27.87 -8.49 -3.73
N MET A 184 27.46 -8.12 -2.52
CA MET A 184 27.70 -8.93 -1.32
C MET A 184 26.47 -9.71 -0.84
N LEU A 185 25.25 -9.31 -1.20
CA LEU A 185 24.00 -9.89 -0.70
C LEU A 185 23.25 -10.66 -1.80
N GLY A 186 23.87 -11.72 -2.31
CA GLY A 186 23.33 -12.52 -3.43
C GLY A 186 22.04 -13.30 -3.15
N GLN A 187 21.57 -13.36 -1.90
CA GLN A 187 20.30 -14.00 -1.52
C GLN A 187 19.11 -13.02 -1.50
N LEU A 188 19.32 -11.75 -1.84
CA LEU A 188 18.26 -10.75 -1.86
C LEU A 188 17.18 -11.11 -2.87
N LYS A 189 15.96 -11.21 -2.36
CA LYS A 189 14.71 -11.38 -3.12
C LYS A 189 13.92 -10.10 -3.21
N ARG A 190 14.04 -9.22 -2.20
CA ARG A 190 13.33 -7.93 -2.15
C ARG A 190 14.28 -6.81 -1.76
N LEU A 191 14.31 -5.77 -2.58
CA LEU A 191 15.08 -4.56 -2.33
C LEU A 191 14.20 -3.32 -2.56
N ASP A 192 14.00 -2.53 -1.52
CA ASP A 192 13.27 -1.26 -1.60
C ASP A 192 14.23 -0.09 -1.36
N LEU A 193 14.35 0.77 -2.38
CA LEU A 193 15.21 1.95 -2.43
C LEU A 193 14.38 3.22 -2.63
N SER A 194 13.06 3.18 -2.37
CA SER A 194 12.20 4.31 -2.70
C SER A 194 12.69 5.59 -2.02
N GLY A 195 12.75 6.69 -2.77
CA GLY A 195 13.22 7.98 -2.25
C GLY A 195 14.71 8.07 -1.95
N CYS A 196 15.53 7.06 -2.30
CA CYS A 196 17.00 7.15 -2.25
C CYS A 196 17.53 8.04 -3.39
N ASN A 197 17.34 9.35 -3.28
CA ASN A 197 17.64 10.34 -4.31
C ASN A 197 19.14 10.50 -4.66
N ASN A 198 20.03 9.86 -3.91
CA ASN A 198 21.47 9.87 -4.19
C ASN A 198 21.98 8.58 -4.87
N VAL A 199 21.08 7.64 -5.15
CA VAL A 199 21.34 6.48 -6.00
C VAL A 199 21.12 6.86 -7.46
N ALA A 200 22.10 6.56 -8.31
CA ALA A 200 22.10 6.76 -9.76
C ALA A 200 22.47 5.45 -10.50
N ASP A 201 22.48 5.50 -11.84
CA ASP A 201 22.62 4.33 -12.73
C ASP A 201 23.77 3.37 -12.40
N VAL A 202 24.93 3.89 -11.98
CA VAL A 202 26.10 3.06 -11.62
C VAL A 202 25.80 2.09 -10.46
N GLY A 203 24.85 2.43 -9.59
CA GLY A 203 24.42 1.54 -8.52
C GLY A 203 23.54 0.39 -9.04
N LEU A 204 22.73 0.65 -10.06
CA LEU A 204 21.85 -0.36 -10.67
C LEU A 204 22.60 -1.35 -11.55
N GLU A 205 23.78 -0.99 -12.07
CA GLU A 205 24.66 -1.92 -12.81
C GLU A 205 24.88 -3.22 -12.02
N SER A 206 25.20 -3.11 -10.73
CA SER A 206 25.40 -4.26 -9.87
C SER A 206 24.09 -4.95 -9.47
N VAL A 207 22.97 -4.22 -9.40
CA VAL A 207 21.65 -4.81 -9.07
C VAL A 207 21.22 -5.82 -10.13
N GLY A 208 21.58 -5.60 -11.40
CA GLY A 208 21.35 -6.57 -12.47
C GLY A 208 22.01 -7.95 -12.22
N ALA A 209 23.02 -8.02 -11.36
CA ALA A 209 23.68 -9.27 -10.99
C ALA A 209 22.92 -10.08 -9.91
N LEU A 210 21.90 -9.51 -9.25
CA LEU A 210 21.14 -10.18 -8.19
C LEU A 210 20.16 -11.22 -8.78
N GLN A 211 20.62 -12.45 -8.98
CA GLN A 211 19.88 -13.51 -9.67
C GLN A 211 18.67 -14.07 -8.90
N GLN A 212 18.52 -13.72 -7.62
CA GLN A 212 17.34 -14.11 -6.82
C GLN A 212 16.35 -12.96 -6.63
N LEU A 213 16.64 -11.77 -7.18
CA LEU A 213 15.81 -10.59 -6.94
C LEU A 213 14.48 -10.74 -7.65
N GLN A 214 13.40 -10.71 -6.87
CA GLN A 214 12.02 -10.84 -7.33
C GLN A 214 11.27 -9.51 -7.26
N HIS A 215 11.61 -8.65 -6.31
CA HIS A 215 10.95 -7.35 -6.12
C HIS A 215 11.98 -6.24 -5.98
N LEU A 216 11.88 -5.25 -6.87
CA LEU A 216 12.70 -4.05 -6.85
C LEU A 216 11.78 -2.82 -6.85
N ASN A 217 11.98 -1.94 -5.87
CA ASN A 217 11.27 -0.68 -5.78
C ASN A 217 12.24 0.49 -5.84
N LEU A 218 12.11 1.30 -6.90
CA LEU A 218 12.90 2.49 -7.20
C LEU A 218 12.03 3.75 -7.23
N THR A 219 10.84 3.70 -6.62
CA THR A 219 9.88 4.81 -6.60
C THR A 219 10.57 6.10 -6.13
N ALA A 220 10.37 7.19 -6.86
CA ALA A 220 10.96 8.50 -6.60
C ALA A 220 12.50 8.53 -6.55
N CYS A 221 13.19 7.59 -7.23
CA CYS A 221 14.63 7.69 -7.47
C CYS A 221 14.93 8.59 -8.67
N SER A 222 14.98 9.90 -8.43
CA SER A 222 15.07 10.95 -9.47
C SER A 222 16.38 10.98 -10.30
N LYS A 223 17.42 10.26 -9.90
CA LYS A 223 18.71 10.20 -10.60
C LYS A 223 18.87 8.97 -11.49
N ILE A 224 17.93 8.03 -11.45
CA ILE A 224 17.94 6.84 -12.31
C ILE A 224 17.41 7.19 -13.69
N THR A 225 18.10 6.73 -14.73
CA THR A 225 17.79 6.95 -16.15
C THR A 225 17.64 5.62 -16.89
N ASP A 226 17.44 5.70 -18.20
CA ASP A 226 17.36 4.54 -19.09
C ASP A 226 18.59 3.63 -19.01
N VAL A 227 19.78 4.19 -18.74
CA VAL A 227 21.02 3.41 -18.58
C VAL A 227 20.93 2.47 -17.38
N GLY A 228 20.48 2.98 -16.23
CA GLY A 228 20.30 2.17 -15.03
C GLY A 228 19.20 1.11 -15.23
N LEU A 229 18.13 1.47 -15.95
CA LEU A 229 17.05 0.54 -16.26
C LEU A 229 17.48 -0.58 -17.21
N SER A 230 18.35 -0.27 -18.18
CA SER A 230 18.98 -1.28 -19.05
C SER A 230 19.80 -2.28 -18.26
N SER A 231 20.48 -1.86 -17.20
CA SER A 231 21.27 -2.77 -16.37
C SER A 231 20.42 -3.77 -15.58
N ILE A 232 19.24 -3.37 -15.10
CA ILE A 232 18.39 -4.28 -14.33
C ILE A 232 17.70 -5.34 -15.20
N ALA A 233 17.74 -5.21 -16.53
CA ALA A 233 17.23 -6.22 -17.46
C ALA A 233 17.92 -7.60 -17.28
N ALA A 234 19.11 -7.63 -16.68
CA ALA A 234 19.82 -8.86 -16.34
C ALA A 234 19.23 -9.62 -15.13
N ALA A 235 18.38 -8.98 -14.31
CA ALA A 235 17.74 -9.60 -13.16
C ALA A 235 16.49 -10.41 -13.59
N PHE A 236 16.67 -11.50 -14.31
CA PHE A 236 15.60 -12.23 -15.01
C PHE A 236 14.53 -12.89 -14.10
N GLN A 237 14.76 -12.98 -12.79
CA GLN A 237 13.77 -13.47 -11.81
C GLN A 237 12.84 -12.36 -11.30
N LEU A 238 12.97 -11.13 -11.81
CA LEU A 238 12.18 -10.00 -11.33
C LEU A 238 10.70 -10.18 -11.70
N GLN A 239 9.85 -10.20 -10.67
CA GLN A 239 8.40 -10.34 -10.76
C GLN A 239 7.67 -9.02 -10.51
N SER A 240 8.31 -8.09 -9.79
CA SER A 240 7.74 -6.78 -9.46
C SER A 240 8.78 -5.68 -9.61
N LEU A 241 8.44 -4.69 -10.42
CA LEU A 241 9.25 -3.50 -10.64
C LEU A 241 8.41 -2.24 -10.41
N LYS A 242 8.83 -1.41 -9.46
CA LYS A 242 8.16 -0.13 -9.18
C LYS A 242 9.10 1.02 -9.53
N LEU A 243 8.65 1.88 -10.43
CA LEU A 243 9.38 3.02 -11.00
C LEU A 243 8.60 4.33 -10.84
N ALA A 244 7.58 4.36 -9.98
CA ALA A 244 6.69 5.52 -9.89
C ALA A 244 7.48 6.82 -9.62
N SER A 245 7.16 7.89 -10.34
CA SER A 245 7.83 9.20 -10.26
C SER A 245 9.34 9.18 -10.60
N CYS A 246 9.82 8.20 -11.37
CA CYS A 246 11.15 8.24 -11.98
C CYS A 246 11.15 9.09 -13.26
N CYS A 247 11.18 10.42 -13.11
CA CYS A 247 10.98 11.40 -14.19
C CYS A 247 12.04 11.42 -15.31
N LYS A 248 13.12 10.65 -15.19
CA LYS A 248 14.19 10.56 -16.20
C LYS A 248 14.14 9.28 -17.04
N ILE A 249 13.26 8.34 -16.70
CA ILE A 249 13.04 7.12 -17.49
C ILE A 249 12.15 7.47 -18.68
N THR A 250 12.51 7.00 -19.85
CA THR A 250 11.81 7.18 -21.13
C THR A 250 11.46 5.83 -21.75
N ASP A 251 10.86 5.86 -22.94
CA ASP A 251 10.55 4.65 -23.71
C ASP A 251 11.78 3.77 -23.97
N VAL A 252 12.99 4.33 -24.05
CA VAL A 252 14.25 3.57 -24.26
C VAL A 252 14.54 2.67 -23.06
N GLY A 253 14.42 3.20 -21.84
CA GLY A 253 14.60 2.40 -20.63
C GLY A 253 13.49 1.35 -20.51
N LEU A 254 12.25 1.73 -20.81
CA LEU A 254 11.12 0.81 -20.75
C LEU A 254 11.24 -0.33 -21.79
N ALA A 255 11.84 -0.09 -22.95
CA ALA A 255 12.16 -1.14 -23.91
C ALA A 255 13.13 -2.20 -23.35
N SER A 256 14.04 -1.80 -22.45
CA SER A 256 14.94 -2.74 -21.78
C SER A 256 14.21 -3.63 -20.76
N VAL A 257 13.14 -3.12 -20.14
CA VAL A 257 12.29 -3.88 -19.20
C VAL A 257 11.58 -5.05 -19.89
N ALA A 258 11.38 -4.99 -21.22
CA ALA A 258 10.74 -6.06 -21.99
C ALA A 258 11.50 -7.41 -21.92
N ALA A 259 12.77 -7.42 -21.52
CA ALA A 259 13.54 -8.64 -21.29
C ALA A 259 13.15 -9.40 -19.99
N LEU A 260 12.40 -8.76 -19.09
CA LEU A 260 12.01 -9.33 -17.79
C LEU A 260 10.74 -10.18 -17.92
N HIS A 261 10.83 -11.33 -18.60
CA HIS A 261 9.67 -12.18 -18.92
C HIS A 261 8.91 -12.74 -17.71
N GLN A 262 9.49 -12.71 -16.50
CA GLN A 262 8.78 -13.09 -15.27
C GLN A 262 8.01 -11.95 -14.61
N LEU A 263 8.04 -10.75 -15.19
CA LEU A 263 7.44 -9.57 -14.59
C LEU A 263 5.91 -9.69 -14.57
N GLN A 264 5.35 -9.62 -13.37
CA GLN A 264 3.91 -9.69 -13.10
C GLN A 264 3.35 -8.33 -12.71
N HIS A 265 4.14 -7.51 -12.00
CA HIS A 265 3.74 -6.21 -11.51
C HIS A 265 4.69 -5.12 -12.02
N LEU A 266 4.13 -4.15 -12.74
CA LEU A 266 4.85 -2.97 -13.22
C LEU A 266 4.12 -1.69 -12.80
N ASN A 267 4.83 -0.82 -12.07
CA ASN A 267 4.30 0.47 -11.66
C ASN A 267 5.12 1.60 -12.28
N LEU A 268 4.47 2.37 -13.16
CA LEU A 268 5.01 3.51 -13.89
C LEU A 268 4.25 4.81 -13.56
N VAL A 269 3.55 4.87 -12.41
CA VAL A 269 2.75 6.04 -12.04
C VAL A 269 3.62 7.30 -12.07
N ASN A 270 3.14 8.36 -12.73
CA ASN A 270 3.82 9.64 -12.85
C ASN A 270 5.21 9.54 -13.54
N CYS A 271 5.39 8.59 -14.46
CA CYS A 271 6.54 8.55 -15.37
C CYS A 271 6.23 9.36 -16.64
N SER A 272 6.35 10.67 -16.54
CA SER A 272 5.86 11.63 -17.56
C SER A 272 6.50 11.55 -18.95
N LYS A 273 7.60 10.81 -19.12
CA LYS A 273 8.28 10.63 -20.42
C LYS A 273 8.00 9.29 -21.09
N ILE A 274 7.09 8.49 -20.52
CA ILE A 274 6.62 7.25 -21.14
C ILE A 274 5.46 7.59 -22.08
N THR A 275 5.55 7.07 -23.31
CA THR A 275 4.56 7.25 -24.37
C THR A 275 4.06 5.90 -24.88
N ASP A 276 3.23 5.94 -25.93
CA ASP A 276 2.72 4.74 -26.62
C ASP A 276 3.84 3.81 -27.11
N SER A 277 5.03 4.35 -27.45
CA SER A 277 6.18 3.55 -27.89
C SER A 277 6.77 2.70 -26.76
N GLY A 278 6.82 3.24 -25.55
CA GLY A 278 7.22 2.50 -24.36
C GLY A 278 6.23 1.38 -24.04
N LEU A 279 4.92 1.66 -24.16
CA LEU A 279 3.88 0.64 -24.00
C LEU A 279 3.93 -0.46 -25.06
N ALA A 280 4.25 -0.11 -26.31
CA ALA A 280 4.48 -1.10 -27.37
C ALA A 280 5.59 -2.09 -27.00
N SER A 281 6.63 -1.61 -26.32
CA SER A 281 7.76 -2.45 -25.94
C SER A 281 7.42 -3.46 -24.84
N ILE A 282 6.61 -3.07 -23.84
CA ILE A 282 6.20 -3.97 -22.76
C ILE A 282 5.04 -4.90 -23.11
N ALA A 283 4.48 -4.79 -24.32
CA ALA A 283 3.49 -5.74 -24.84
C ALA A 283 4.02 -7.19 -24.89
N ALA A 284 5.34 -7.38 -24.86
CA ALA A 284 5.99 -8.69 -24.81
C ALA A 284 5.99 -9.36 -23.40
N LEU A 285 5.55 -8.65 -22.35
CA LEU A 285 5.54 -9.16 -20.97
C LEU A 285 4.27 -9.99 -20.69
N ASP A 286 4.21 -11.18 -21.26
CA ASP A 286 3.04 -12.08 -21.24
C ASP A 286 2.55 -12.49 -19.84
N GLN A 287 3.41 -12.45 -18.82
CA GLN A 287 3.05 -12.72 -17.42
C GLN A 287 2.52 -11.50 -16.66
N LEU A 288 2.49 -10.31 -17.28
CA LEU A 288 2.08 -9.09 -16.61
C LEU A 288 0.60 -9.13 -16.26
N ASN A 289 0.31 -9.06 -14.95
CA ASN A 289 -1.04 -9.12 -14.42
C ASN A 289 -1.48 -7.84 -13.69
N HIS A 290 -0.53 -6.98 -13.30
CA HIS A 290 -0.80 -5.65 -12.73
C HIS A 290 0.04 -4.56 -13.41
N LEU A 291 -0.65 -3.58 -13.98
CA LEU A 291 -0.02 -2.43 -14.62
C LEU A 291 -0.60 -1.12 -14.08
N HIS A 292 0.27 -0.28 -13.51
CA HIS A 292 -0.09 1.06 -13.08
C HIS A 292 0.55 2.10 -13.99
N LEU A 293 -0.29 2.91 -14.66
CA LEU A 293 0.09 3.96 -15.60
C LEU A 293 -0.46 5.33 -15.21
N ALA A 294 -1.00 5.47 -13.99
CA ALA A 294 -1.65 6.71 -13.58
C ALA A 294 -0.73 7.93 -13.78
N SER A 295 -1.27 9.05 -14.26
CA SER A 295 -0.54 10.29 -14.55
C SER A 295 0.59 10.15 -15.57
N CYS A 296 0.51 9.18 -16.49
CA CYS A 296 1.35 9.14 -17.70
C CYS A 296 0.65 9.91 -18.83
N HIS A 297 0.85 11.23 -18.85
CA HIS A 297 0.05 12.16 -19.67
C HIS A 297 0.22 12.03 -21.19
N ASP A 298 1.26 11.34 -21.66
CA ASP A 298 1.54 11.16 -23.09
C ASP A 298 1.13 9.79 -23.64
N ILE A 299 0.42 8.99 -22.85
CA ILE A 299 -0.22 7.74 -23.31
C ILE A 299 -1.57 8.07 -23.96
N THR A 300 -1.82 7.51 -25.13
CA THR A 300 -3.05 7.67 -25.92
C THR A 300 -3.73 6.31 -26.16
N ASP A 301 -4.82 6.33 -26.93
CA ASP A 301 -5.53 5.13 -27.35
C ASP A 301 -4.61 4.11 -28.06
N VAL A 302 -3.58 4.56 -28.78
CA VAL A 302 -2.59 3.67 -29.44
C VAL A 302 -1.80 2.86 -28.41
N GLY A 303 -1.33 3.51 -27.34
CA GLY A 303 -0.62 2.81 -26.26
C GLY A 303 -1.53 1.80 -25.55
N ILE A 304 -2.79 2.13 -25.35
CA ILE A 304 -3.77 1.20 -24.75
C ILE A 304 -4.05 0.01 -25.66
N ALA A 305 -4.09 0.20 -26.98
CA ALA A 305 -4.20 -0.91 -27.92
C ALA A 305 -3.00 -1.88 -27.81
N ASN A 306 -1.79 -1.38 -27.54
CA ASN A 306 -0.64 -2.24 -27.25
C ASN A 306 -0.79 -3.00 -25.93
N VAL A 307 -1.22 -2.31 -24.86
CA VAL A 307 -1.48 -2.94 -23.54
C VAL A 307 -2.57 -4.00 -23.64
N ALA A 308 -3.55 -3.85 -24.52
CA ALA A 308 -4.63 -4.80 -24.73
C ALA A 308 -4.18 -6.21 -25.20
N THR A 309 -2.92 -6.36 -25.61
CA THR A 309 -2.31 -7.66 -25.95
C THR A 309 -1.90 -8.47 -24.71
N LEU A 310 -1.82 -7.84 -23.53
CA LEU A 310 -1.40 -8.47 -22.28
C LEU A 310 -2.57 -9.22 -21.63
N HIS A 311 -2.97 -10.35 -22.19
CA HIS A 311 -4.20 -11.08 -21.85
C HIS A 311 -4.28 -11.61 -20.40
N GLN A 312 -3.17 -11.62 -19.65
CA GLN A 312 -3.12 -11.97 -18.22
C GLN A 312 -3.40 -10.79 -17.28
N LEU A 313 -3.61 -9.58 -17.81
CA LEU A 313 -3.93 -8.39 -17.00
C LEU A 313 -5.20 -8.59 -16.18
N GLN A 314 -5.04 -8.43 -14.87
CA GLN A 314 -6.12 -8.45 -13.88
C GLN A 314 -6.35 -7.06 -13.28
N TYR A 315 -5.32 -6.22 -13.27
CA TYR A 315 -5.36 -4.86 -12.74
C TYR A 315 -4.75 -3.87 -13.73
N LEU A 316 -5.51 -2.86 -14.10
CA LEU A 316 -5.08 -1.76 -14.97
C LEU A 316 -5.49 -0.42 -14.36
N ASN A 317 -4.52 0.45 -14.13
CA ASN A 317 -4.77 1.81 -13.64
C ASN A 317 -4.28 2.85 -14.65
N LEU A 318 -5.23 3.58 -15.21
CA LEU A 318 -5.07 4.64 -16.22
C LEU A 318 -5.48 6.01 -15.68
N SER A 319 -5.65 6.15 -14.37
CA SER A 319 -6.11 7.41 -13.75
C SER A 319 -5.26 8.61 -14.21
N HIS A 320 -5.89 9.75 -14.49
CA HIS A 320 -5.27 10.97 -15.03
C HIS A 320 -4.58 10.84 -16.40
N CYS A 321 -4.80 9.75 -17.15
CA CYS A 321 -4.36 9.64 -18.54
C CYS A 321 -5.40 10.30 -19.46
N THR A 322 -5.38 11.63 -19.52
CA THR A 322 -6.44 12.45 -20.14
C THR A 322 -6.55 12.34 -21.67
N LYS A 323 -5.58 11.73 -22.34
CA LYS A 323 -5.60 11.52 -23.80
C LYS A 323 -6.26 10.20 -24.23
N ILE A 324 -6.72 9.39 -23.26
CA ILE A 324 -7.46 8.15 -23.53
C ILE A 324 -8.94 8.48 -23.74
N SER A 325 -9.52 7.93 -24.81
CA SER A 325 -10.92 8.09 -25.19
C SER A 325 -11.67 6.75 -25.22
N ASP A 326 -12.90 6.78 -25.70
CA ASP A 326 -13.70 5.56 -25.94
C ASP A 326 -13.02 4.55 -26.87
N VAL A 327 -12.13 5.00 -27.78
CA VAL A 327 -11.37 4.12 -28.68
C VAL A 327 -10.36 3.27 -27.89
N GLY A 328 -9.60 3.89 -26.98
CA GLY A 328 -8.69 3.18 -26.09
C GLY A 328 -9.47 2.26 -25.15
N LEU A 329 -10.59 2.73 -24.62
CA LEU A 329 -11.44 1.92 -23.74
C LEU A 329 -12.03 0.70 -24.46
N ALA A 330 -12.39 0.81 -25.74
CA ALA A 330 -12.81 -0.33 -26.55
C ALA A 330 -11.69 -1.37 -26.70
N SER A 331 -10.42 -0.95 -26.74
CA SER A 331 -9.28 -1.87 -26.78
C SER A 331 -9.10 -2.63 -25.46
N VAL A 332 -9.36 -1.99 -24.32
CA VAL A 332 -9.32 -2.64 -22.98
C VAL A 332 -10.28 -3.83 -22.89
N ALA A 333 -11.36 -3.86 -23.70
CA ALA A 333 -12.30 -4.98 -23.74
C ALA A 333 -11.64 -6.32 -24.15
N ALA A 334 -10.45 -6.31 -24.75
CA ALA A 334 -9.68 -7.53 -25.05
C ALA A 334 -9.04 -8.19 -23.81
N LEU A 335 -9.00 -7.49 -22.67
CA LEU A 335 -8.42 -7.96 -21.42
C LEU A 335 -9.45 -8.75 -20.60
N HIS A 336 -9.80 -9.95 -21.07
CA HIS A 336 -10.90 -10.76 -20.51
C HIS A 336 -10.70 -11.19 -19.03
N GLN A 337 -9.46 -11.15 -18.52
CA GLN A 337 -9.13 -11.46 -17.12
C GLN A 337 -9.17 -10.23 -16.20
N LEU A 338 -9.48 -9.04 -16.74
CA LEU A 338 -9.43 -7.80 -16.00
C LEU A 338 -10.52 -7.77 -14.92
N GLN A 339 -10.09 -7.54 -13.67
CA GLN A 339 -10.95 -7.47 -12.50
C GLN A 339 -10.98 -6.06 -11.90
N HIS A 340 -9.91 -5.30 -12.07
CA HIS A 340 -9.75 -3.94 -11.54
C HIS A 340 -9.39 -2.98 -12.66
N LEU A 341 -10.26 -2.00 -12.91
CA LEU A 341 -10.04 -0.94 -13.88
C LEU A 341 -10.20 0.42 -13.20
N HIS A 342 -9.14 1.23 -13.22
CA HIS A 342 -9.16 2.59 -12.69
C HIS A 342 -8.99 3.60 -13.83
N LEU A 343 -9.97 4.49 -13.96
CA LEU A 343 -10.09 5.52 -15.00
C LEU A 343 -10.28 6.91 -14.39
N TYR A 344 -9.93 7.11 -13.11
CA TYR A 344 -10.16 8.37 -12.41
C TYR A 344 -9.63 9.57 -13.22
N HIS A 345 -10.44 10.60 -13.44
CA HIS A 345 -10.12 11.77 -14.27
C HIS A 345 -9.73 11.49 -15.73
N CYS A 346 -10.22 10.40 -16.34
CA CYS A 346 -10.13 10.18 -17.79
C CYS A 346 -11.29 10.89 -18.51
N LYS A 347 -11.19 12.22 -18.63
CA LYS A 347 -12.29 13.10 -19.05
C LYS A 347 -12.87 12.84 -20.46
N ASN A 348 -12.13 12.17 -21.35
CA ASN A 348 -12.58 11.88 -22.71
C ASN A 348 -13.32 10.54 -22.84
N ILE A 349 -13.55 9.83 -21.73
CA ILE A 349 -14.37 8.63 -21.69
C ILE A 349 -15.83 9.01 -21.50
N THR A 350 -16.71 8.41 -22.29
CA THR A 350 -18.16 8.67 -22.29
C THR A 350 -18.97 7.40 -22.05
N ASP A 351 -20.29 7.55 -21.94
CA ASP A 351 -21.24 6.44 -21.85
C ASP A 351 -21.07 5.41 -22.97
N ALA A 352 -20.68 5.83 -24.19
CA ALA A 352 -20.52 4.94 -25.34
C ALA A 352 -19.33 3.99 -25.17
N GLY A 353 -18.18 4.50 -24.70
CA GLY A 353 -17.02 3.68 -24.36
C GLY A 353 -17.33 2.70 -23.24
N LEU A 354 -17.96 3.18 -22.16
CA LEU A 354 -18.34 2.33 -21.02
C LEU A 354 -19.29 1.20 -21.46
N LYS A 355 -20.32 1.51 -22.25
CA LYS A 355 -21.25 0.51 -22.80
C LYS A 355 -20.53 -0.58 -23.60
N THR A 356 -19.52 -0.20 -24.38
CA THR A 356 -18.74 -1.16 -25.18
C THR A 356 -17.90 -2.07 -24.30
N LEU A 357 -17.22 -1.49 -23.30
CA LEU A 357 -16.38 -2.20 -22.34
C LEU A 357 -17.16 -3.25 -21.55
N VAL A 358 -18.25 -2.82 -20.91
CA VAL A 358 -18.99 -3.68 -19.98
C VAL A 358 -19.65 -4.85 -20.68
N ARG A 359 -19.97 -4.76 -21.98
CA ARG A 359 -20.49 -5.88 -22.76
C ARG A 359 -19.59 -7.12 -22.73
N VAL A 360 -18.29 -6.94 -22.57
CA VAL A 360 -17.30 -8.02 -22.58
C VAL A 360 -16.78 -8.32 -21.17
N LEU A 361 -16.41 -7.29 -20.40
CA LEU A 361 -15.72 -7.44 -19.12
C LEU A 361 -16.67 -7.72 -17.93
N GLN A 362 -17.41 -8.82 -18.01
CA GLN A 362 -18.44 -9.20 -17.03
C GLN A 362 -17.89 -9.69 -15.68
N HIS A 363 -16.56 -9.88 -15.58
CA HIS A 363 -15.87 -10.29 -14.35
C HIS A 363 -15.24 -9.13 -13.57
N LEU A 364 -15.48 -7.88 -13.99
CA LEU A 364 -15.01 -6.71 -13.26
C LEU A 364 -15.56 -6.70 -11.83
N ARG A 365 -14.65 -6.51 -10.87
CA ARG A 365 -14.94 -6.38 -9.44
C ARG A 365 -14.80 -4.95 -8.95
N CYS A 366 -13.94 -4.17 -9.59
CA CYS A 366 -13.65 -2.80 -9.21
C CYS A 366 -13.61 -1.92 -10.46
N LEU A 367 -14.46 -0.90 -10.49
CA LEU A 367 -14.51 0.09 -11.55
C LEU A 367 -14.47 1.49 -10.93
N ASN A 368 -13.41 2.24 -11.22
CA ASN A 368 -13.30 3.63 -10.80
C ASN A 368 -13.42 4.54 -12.02
N LEU A 369 -14.47 5.36 -12.04
CA LEU A 369 -14.81 6.35 -13.06
C LEU A 369 -14.81 7.77 -12.49
N GLY A 370 -14.36 7.98 -11.25
CA GLY A 370 -14.46 9.28 -10.58
C GLY A 370 -13.82 10.40 -11.42
N GLY A 371 -14.46 11.55 -11.51
CA GLY A 371 -14.02 12.70 -12.30
C GLY A 371 -14.07 12.49 -13.82
N CYS A 372 -14.77 11.45 -14.31
CA CYS A 372 -15.14 11.28 -15.72
C CYS A 372 -16.48 11.97 -15.99
N ASN A 373 -16.45 13.29 -16.15
CA ASN A 373 -17.66 14.13 -16.22
C ASN A 373 -18.61 13.82 -17.39
N ASN A 374 -18.16 13.06 -18.40
CA ASN A 374 -18.99 12.63 -19.53
C ASN A 374 -19.66 11.26 -19.30
N ILE A 375 -19.56 10.71 -18.09
CA ILE A 375 -20.35 9.56 -17.65
C ILE A 375 -21.62 10.05 -16.98
N THR A 376 -22.75 9.60 -17.51
CA THR A 376 -24.11 9.99 -17.08
C THR A 376 -24.91 8.76 -16.66
N ASP A 377 -26.20 8.94 -16.39
CA ASP A 377 -27.13 7.86 -16.07
C ASP A 377 -27.15 6.75 -17.13
N MET A 378 -26.91 7.08 -18.41
CA MET A 378 -26.86 6.10 -19.50
C MET A 378 -25.65 5.15 -19.37
N GLY A 379 -24.50 5.69 -18.94
CA GLY A 379 -23.30 4.91 -18.65
C GLY A 379 -23.52 4.00 -17.46
N LEU A 380 -24.12 4.52 -16.37
CA LEU A 380 -24.48 3.72 -15.20
C LEU A 380 -25.49 2.61 -15.51
N ALA A 381 -26.51 2.90 -16.32
CA ALA A 381 -27.46 1.90 -16.79
C ALA A 381 -26.76 0.79 -17.58
N SER A 382 -25.70 1.09 -18.33
CA SER A 382 -24.88 0.08 -19.00
C SER A 382 -24.03 -0.72 -18.00
N ALA A 383 -23.42 -0.04 -17.02
CA ALA A 383 -22.61 -0.66 -15.96
C ALA A 383 -23.44 -1.55 -15.01
N ALA A 384 -24.75 -1.36 -14.92
CA ALA A 384 -25.67 -2.21 -14.15
C ALA A 384 -25.66 -3.69 -14.59
N THR A 385 -25.07 -4.00 -15.76
CA THR A 385 -24.86 -5.38 -16.21
C THR A 385 -23.73 -6.11 -15.47
N LEU A 386 -22.83 -5.39 -14.79
CA LEU A 386 -21.69 -5.95 -14.07
C LEU A 386 -22.10 -6.56 -12.72
N LEU A 387 -22.86 -7.65 -12.73
CA LEU A 387 -23.47 -8.23 -11.52
C LEU A 387 -22.48 -8.70 -10.43
N LEU A 388 -21.21 -8.89 -10.80
CA LEU A 388 -20.13 -9.26 -9.88
C LEU A 388 -19.36 -8.04 -9.32
N LEU A 389 -19.75 -6.82 -9.69
CA LEU A 389 -19.07 -5.61 -9.27
C LEU A 389 -19.20 -5.43 -7.76
N GLN A 390 -18.06 -5.20 -7.10
CA GLN A 390 -17.95 -5.03 -5.66
C GLN A 390 -17.67 -3.58 -5.31
N HIS A 391 -16.82 -2.89 -6.08
CA HIS A 391 -16.47 -1.50 -5.85
C HIS A 391 -16.80 -0.66 -7.08
N LEU A 392 -17.57 0.42 -6.88
CA LEU A 392 -17.89 1.42 -7.89
C LEU A 392 -17.58 2.81 -7.33
N ASP A 393 -16.68 3.52 -8.00
CA ASP A 393 -16.40 4.94 -7.72
C ASP A 393 -16.87 5.75 -8.92
N ILE A 394 -17.84 6.63 -8.69
CA ILE A 394 -18.39 7.58 -9.66
C ILE A 394 -18.36 9.00 -9.11
N LYS A 395 -17.43 9.29 -8.19
CA LYS A 395 -17.19 10.62 -7.64
C LYS A 395 -17.19 11.67 -8.74
N ALA A 396 -17.85 12.81 -8.55
CA ALA A 396 -17.86 13.92 -9.50
C ALA A 396 -18.21 13.53 -10.96
N CYS A 397 -19.07 12.51 -11.15
CA CYS A 397 -19.68 12.21 -12.46
C CYS A 397 -20.98 13.00 -12.64
N SER A 398 -21.44 13.14 -13.89
CA SER A 398 -22.68 13.85 -14.23
C SER A 398 -23.91 12.94 -14.09
N VAL A 399 -24.04 12.30 -12.94
CA VAL A 399 -25.10 11.30 -12.63
C VAL A 399 -26.21 11.90 -11.77
N THR A 400 -27.41 11.35 -11.90
CA THR A 400 -28.60 11.76 -11.15
C THR A 400 -29.21 10.57 -10.40
N ASP A 401 -30.34 10.79 -9.74
CA ASP A 401 -31.12 9.74 -9.08
C ASP A 401 -31.47 8.56 -10.02
N ALA A 402 -31.67 8.82 -11.32
CA ALA A 402 -31.96 7.77 -12.30
C ALA A 402 -30.77 6.81 -12.52
N GLY A 403 -29.55 7.34 -12.48
CA GLY A 403 -28.32 6.54 -12.54
C GLY A 403 -28.17 5.64 -11.33
N LEU A 404 -28.41 6.16 -10.12
CA LEU A 404 -28.41 5.37 -8.89
C LEU A 404 -29.48 4.28 -8.89
N ALA A 405 -30.69 4.60 -9.34
CA ALA A 405 -31.76 3.63 -9.49
C ALA A 405 -31.37 2.49 -10.43
N SER A 406 -30.63 2.79 -11.50
CA SER A 406 -30.19 1.80 -12.48
C SER A 406 -29.19 0.79 -11.90
N ILE A 407 -28.28 1.22 -11.01
CA ILE A 407 -27.28 0.34 -10.39
C ILE A 407 -27.77 -0.39 -9.13
N ALA A 408 -29.02 -0.15 -8.69
CA ALA A 408 -29.62 -0.83 -7.55
C ALA A 408 -29.68 -2.37 -7.71
N VAL A 409 -29.49 -2.89 -8.94
CA VAL A 409 -29.42 -4.32 -9.25
C VAL A 409 -28.07 -4.96 -8.87
N LEU A 410 -27.02 -4.18 -8.60
CA LEU A 410 -25.66 -4.66 -8.30
C LEU A 410 -25.55 -5.22 -6.88
N LYS A 411 -26.13 -6.39 -6.63
CA LYS A 411 -26.26 -6.95 -5.27
C LYS A 411 -24.94 -7.34 -4.59
N GLU A 412 -23.87 -7.48 -5.35
CA GLU A 412 -22.52 -7.75 -4.83
C GLU A 412 -21.75 -6.48 -4.42
N LEU A 413 -22.32 -5.29 -4.65
CA LEU A 413 -21.65 -4.03 -4.35
C LEU A 413 -21.43 -3.87 -2.84
N GLN A 414 -20.18 -3.61 -2.48
CA GLN A 414 -19.67 -3.43 -1.13
C GLN A 414 -19.20 -2.00 -0.90
N HIS A 415 -18.63 -1.33 -1.90
CA HIS A 415 -18.16 0.05 -1.80
C HIS A 415 -18.75 0.89 -2.93
N LEU A 416 -19.37 2.02 -2.56
CA LEU A 416 -19.91 2.99 -3.49
C LEU A 416 -19.44 4.40 -3.10
N ASP A 417 -18.70 5.06 -3.98
CA ASP A 417 -18.36 6.48 -3.85
C ASP A 417 -19.16 7.28 -4.88
N ILE A 418 -20.05 8.13 -4.38
CA ILE A 418 -20.83 9.10 -5.18
C ILE A 418 -20.56 10.54 -4.75
N SER A 419 -19.43 10.78 -4.07
CA SER A 419 -19.08 12.11 -3.57
C SER A 419 -19.02 13.15 -4.69
N ALA A 420 -19.36 14.39 -4.37
CA ALA A 420 -19.40 15.52 -5.31
C ALA A 420 -20.30 15.28 -6.55
N CYS A 421 -21.35 14.46 -6.43
CA CYS A 421 -22.38 14.30 -7.46
C CYS A 421 -23.57 15.22 -7.16
N ASP A 422 -23.47 16.49 -7.59
CA ASP A 422 -24.41 17.57 -7.24
C ASP A 422 -25.87 17.38 -7.67
N ASN A 423 -26.15 16.37 -8.50
CA ASN A 423 -27.50 16.10 -9.02
C ASN A 423 -28.17 14.88 -8.39
N ILE A 424 -27.55 14.27 -7.38
CA ILE A 424 -28.15 13.22 -6.57
C ILE A 424 -28.89 13.84 -5.38
N THR A 425 -30.10 13.36 -5.13
CA THR A 425 -30.96 13.76 -4.03
C THR A 425 -31.31 12.57 -3.14
N ASP A 426 -32.13 12.80 -2.11
CA ASP A 426 -32.65 11.73 -1.25
C ASP A 426 -33.38 10.62 -2.03
N VAL A 427 -33.97 10.92 -3.20
CA VAL A 427 -34.63 9.93 -4.07
C VAL A 427 -33.64 8.92 -4.63
N GLY A 428 -32.49 9.38 -5.12
CA GLY A 428 -31.43 8.51 -5.60
C GLY A 428 -30.84 7.68 -4.48
N LEU A 429 -30.61 8.29 -3.31
CA LEU A 429 -30.06 7.59 -2.16
C LEU A 429 -31.02 6.52 -1.61
N ALA A 430 -32.34 6.73 -1.69
CA ALA A 430 -33.32 5.71 -1.34
C ALA A 430 -33.15 4.43 -2.19
N SER A 431 -32.70 4.54 -3.44
CA SER A 431 -32.42 3.39 -4.31
C SER A 431 -31.21 2.56 -3.84
N VAL A 432 -30.27 3.19 -3.12
CA VAL A 432 -29.07 2.53 -2.56
C VAL A 432 -29.44 1.52 -1.46
N ALA A 433 -30.61 1.66 -0.82
CA ALA A 433 -31.14 0.69 0.15
C ALA A 433 -31.23 -0.75 -0.40
N ALA A 434 -31.32 -0.88 -1.72
CA ALA A 434 -31.37 -2.17 -2.40
C ALA A 434 -30.02 -2.92 -2.38
N LEU A 435 -28.91 -2.24 -2.07
CA LEU A 435 -27.53 -2.75 -2.07
C LEU A 435 -27.17 -3.34 -0.71
N ARG A 436 -27.77 -4.48 -0.37
CA ARG A 436 -27.70 -5.05 1.00
C ARG A 436 -26.30 -5.48 1.46
N LYS A 437 -25.33 -5.64 0.56
CA LYS A 437 -23.93 -5.96 0.88
C LYS A 437 -23.05 -4.72 1.05
N LEU A 438 -23.60 -3.52 0.93
CA LEU A 438 -22.85 -2.28 1.01
C LEU A 438 -22.23 -2.13 2.41
N GLN A 439 -20.93 -1.88 2.44
CA GLN A 439 -20.09 -1.72 3.63
C GLN A 439 -19.54 -0.30 3.76
N MET A 440 -19.29 0.36 2.62
CA MET A 440 -18.83 1.75 2.58
C MET A 440 -19.64 2.53 1.55
N LEU A 441 -20.10 3.70 1.96
CA LEU A 441 -20.80 4.67 1.14
C LEU A 441 -20.19 6.05 1.34
N ASP A 442 -19.69 6.69 0.29
CA ASP A 442 -19.27 8.08 0.36
C ASP A 442 -20.27 8.96 -0.38
N ILE A 443 -20.89 9.89 0.36
CA ILE A 443 -21.80 10.92 -0.19
C ILE A 443 -21.28 12.33 0.08
N SER A 444 -20.00 12.46 0.40
CA SER A 444 -19.38 13.75 0.70
C SER A 444 -19.60 14.77 -0.42
N CYS A 445 -19.74 16.05 -0.07
CA CYS A 445 -20.03 17.16 -0.97
C CYS A 445 -21.35 17.02 -1.78
N CYS A 446 -22.24 16.07 -1.44
CA CYS A 446 -23.57 15.98 -2.06
C CYS A 446 -24.55 16.94 -1.38
N THR A 447 -24.60 18.18 -1.86
CA THR A 447 -25.33 19.29 -1.22
C THR A 447 -26.86 19.16 -1.21
N LYS A 448 -27.45 18.27 -2.00
CA LYS A 448 -28.91 18.07 -2.10
C LYS A 448 -29.43 16.87 -1.30
N ILE A 449 -28.55 16.18 -0.56
CA ILE A 449 -28.92 15.07 0.31
C ILE A 449 -29.21 15.62 1.71
N THR A 450 -30.29 15.16 2.32
CA THR A 450 -30.77 15.62 3.63
C THR A 450 -30.90 14.46 4.63
N ASP A 451 -31.28 14.76 5.87
CA ASP A 451 -31.51 13.78 6.92
C ASP A 451 -32.52 12.67 6.54
N ALA A 452 -33.44 12.96 5.62
CA ALA A 452 -34.47 12.02 5.19
C ALA A 452 -33.89 10.71 4.63
N SER A 453 -32.79 10.79 3.90
CA SER A 453 -32.16 9.61 3.29
C SER A 453 -31.22 8.86 4.23
N LEU A 454 -30.70 9.51 5.28
CA LEU A 454 -29.90 8.82 6.30
C LEU A 454 -30.72 7.78 7.08
N ALA A 455 -32.01 8.04 7.31
CA ALA A 455 -32.91 7.05 7.90
C ALA A 455 -33.02 5.77 7.05
N VAL A 456 -33.01 5.91 5.72
CA VAL A 456 -33.04 4.78 4.79
C VAL A 456 -31.68 4.06 4.75
N VAL A 457 -30.60 4.82 4.74
CA VAL A 457 -29.23 4.28 4.76
C VAL A 457 -28.95 3.52 6.06
N ALA A 458 -29.56 3.92 7.19
CA ALA A 458 -29.47 3.23 8.47
C ALA A 458 -30.06 1.79 8.43
N GLU A 459 -30.90 1.46 7.45
CA GLU A 459 -31.42 0.09 7.26
C GLU A 459 -30.38 -0.88 6.67
N LEU A 460 -29.27 -0.37 6.14
CA LEU A 460 -28.19 -1.18 5.57
C LEU A 460 -27.36 -1.87 6.66
N GLN A 461 -27.76 -3.10 7.02
CA GLN A 461 -27.18 -3.90 8.11
C GLN A 461 -25.66 -4.18 8.02
N HIS A 462 -25.08 -4.05 6.82
CA HIS A 462 -23.66 -4.28 6.59
C HIS A 462 -22.85 -3.00 6.43
N LEU A 463 -23.50 -1.83 6.46
CA LEU A 463 -22.82 -0.55 6.35
C LEU A 463 -21.94 -0.33 7.59
N ARG A 464 -20.68 0.02 7.35
CA ARG A 464 -19.68 0.24 8.39
C ARG A 464 -19.08 1.62 8.34
N ILE A 465 -18.99 2.21 7.15
CA ILE A 465 -18.32 3.49 6.93
C ILE A 465 -19.23 4.36 6.06
N ILE A 466 -19.46 5.59 6.48
CA ILE A 466 -20.15 6.60 5.67
C ILE A 466 -19.39 7.94 5.68
N GLY A 467 -19.09 8.47 4.49
CA GLY A 467 -18.50 9.79 4.31
C GLY A 467 -19.57 10.86 4.16
N LEU A 468 -19.57 11.86 5.05
CA LEU A 468 -20.55 12.95 5.10
C LEU A 468 -19.88 14.34 5.04
N ALA A 469 -18.63 14.39 4.62
CA ALA A 469 -17.85 15.62 4.53
C ALA A 469 -18.60 16.65 3.67
N GLU A 470 -18.70 17.89 4.12
CA GLU A 470 -19.31 18.99 3.34
C GLU A 470 -20.78 18.74 2.89
N CYS A 471 -21.52 17.85 3.56
CA CYS A 471 -22.97 17.70 3.36
C CYS A 471 -23.75 18.68 4.24
N TRP A 472 -23.85 19.95 3.82
CA TRP A 472 -24.41 21.02 4.66
C TRP A 472 -25.90 20.90 4.99
N SER A 473 -26.63 20.06 4.27
CA SER A 473 -28.06 19.78 4.50
C SER A 473 -28.31 18.59 5.44
N ILE A 474 -27.25 17.95 5.93
CA ILE A 474 -27.32 16.89 6.93
C ILE A 474 -27.03 17.47 8.31
N THR A 475 -27.97 17.31 9.24
CA THR A 475 -27.86 17.80 10.61
C THR A 475 -27.27 16.74 11.55
N ASP A 476 -26.94 17.15 12.78
CA ASP A 476 -26.52 16.24 13.84
C ASP A 476 -27.60 15.20 14.19
N GLU A 477 -28.89 15.53 14.03
CA GLU A 477 -29.99 14.59 14.24
C GLU A 477 -30.00 13.50 13.17
N GLY A 478 -29.83 13.89 11.89
CA GLY A 478 -29.66 12.93 10.80
C GLY A 478 -28.46 12.02 11.02
N ARG A 479 -27.31 12.58 11.44
CA ARG A 479 -26.10 11.80 11.78
C ARG A 479 -26.35 10.79 12.90
N ALA A 480 -27.11 11.19 13.94
CA ALA A 480 -27.46 10.30 15.04
C ALA A 480 -28.32 9.10 14.61
N SER A 481 -29.06 9.22 13.50
CA SER A 481 -29.90 8.13 12.98
C SER A 481 -29.11 6.91 12.46
N LEU A 482 -27.83 7.11 12.08
CA LEU A 482 -26.99 6.06 11.48
C LEU A 482 -26.53 4.96 12.46
N GLY A 483 -26.84 5.12 13.75
CA GLY A 483 -26.53 4.13 14.78
C GLY A 483 -25.02 3.98 15.09
N PRO A 484 -24.67 3.42 16.26
CA PRO A 484 -23.28 3.41 16.75
C PRO A 484 -22.36 2.42 16.02
N HIS A 485 -22.90 1.59 15.13
CA HIS A 485 -22.15 0.57 14.39
C HIS A 485 -21.54 1.13 13.08
N VAL A 486 -21.98 2.32 12.65
CA VAL A 486 -21.49 3.01 11.47
C VAL A 486 -20.45 4.05 11.89
N LEU A 487 -19.27 3.98 11.31
CA LEU A 487 -18.24 5.02 11.43
C LEU A 487 -18.55 6.14 10.44
N VAL A 488 -18.92 7.30 10.97
CA VAL A 488 -19.03 8.54 10.21
C VAL A 488 -17.65 9.20 10.13
N TRP A 489 -17.24 9.60 8.94
CA TRP A 489 -16.08 10.47 8.75
C TRP A 489 -16.47 11.71 7.96
N ASP A 490 -15.87 12.83 8.36
CA ASP A 490 -16.07 14.18 7.81
C ASP A 490 -14.84 14.66 7.04
#